data_AF-A0A969N7E2-F1
#
_entry.id   AF-A0A969N7E2-F1
#
_cell.length_a   1.000
_cell.length_b   1.000
_cell.length_c   1.000
_cell.angle_alpha   90.00
_cell.angle_beta   90.00
_cell.angle_gamma   90.00
#
_symmetry.space_group_name_H-M   'P 1'
#
loop_
_entity.id
_entity.type
_entity.pdbx_description
1 polymer ?
#
loop_
_entity_poly.entity_id
_entity_poly.type
_entity_poly.pdbx_seq_one_letter_code
_entity_poly.pdbx_strand_id
1 'polypeptide(L)'
;MSELATTYPQVQPNQVSPPQATQAPTQSFVGFRLGSQVRIAVEQHRVREAIPLAQFPITKVPGISSVCTGILLWRGQFLWAVDLGALFKRWDAQFSLQLLPYQEGLVIQGSLPWVLLIHERETIVRISPQQIKPISSHFRHHALFPAWIPSTFAEDPNSALK
;
A
#
# COMPACT_ATOMS: atom_id res chain seq x y z
N MET A 1 42.52 42.62 -56.43
CA MET A 1 41.35 43.09 -55.66
C MET A 1 40.72 41.86 -55.03
N SER A 2 41.00 41.63 -53.75
CA SER A 2 40.58 40.45 -53.00
C SER A 2 39.75 40.92 -51.81
N GLU A 3 38.47 40.59 -51.80
CA GLU A 3 37.56 40.89 -50.70
C GLU A 3 37.69 39.82 -49.61
N LEU A 4 38.07 40.25 -48.41
CA LEU A 4 38.11 39.43 -47.20
C LEU A 4 36.69 39.40 -46.59
N ALA A 5 35.98 38.30 -46.78
CA ALA A 5 34.69 38.06 -46.14
C ALA A 5 34.89 37.88 -44.62
N THR A 6 34.44 38.86 -43.85
CA THR A 6 34.43 38.80 -42.38
C THR A 6 33.14 38.13 -41.93
N THR A 7 33.21 36.85 -41.56
CA THR A 7 32.09 36.12 -40.95
C THR A 7 31.99 36.49 -39.47
N TYR A 8 30.89 37.15 -39.08
CA TYR A 8 30.55 37.37 -37.68
C TYR A 8 29.88 36.12 -37.09
N PRO A 9 30.26 35.65 -35.89
CA PRO A 9 29.55 34.59 -35.21
C PRO A 9 28.17 35.08 -34.73
N GLN A 10 27.10 34.41 -35.15
CA GLN A 10 25.78 34.61 -34.57
C GLN A 10 25.73 34.05 -33.15
N VAL A 11 25.50 34.94 -32.19
CA VAL A 11 25.16 34.56 -30.81
C VAL A 11 23.68 34.15 -30.79
N GLN A 12 23.41 32.87 -30.55
CA GLN A 12 22.05 32.37 -30.37
C GLN A 12 21.47 32.89 -29.05
N PRO A 13 20.27 33.50 -29.05
CA PRO A 13 19.63 33.96 -27.83
C PRO A 13 19.22 32.77 -26.97
N ASN A 14 19.75 32.73 -25.74
CA ASN A 14 19.33 31.96 -24.57
C ASN A 14 18.14 31.00 -24.79
N GLN A 15 18.42 29.72 -25.04
CA GLN A 15 17.50 28.64 -24.72
C GLN A 15 17.45 28.49 -23.20
N VAL A 16 16.58 29.27 -22.55
CA VAL A 16 16.17 28.99 -21.17
C VAL A 16 15.36 27.70 -21.22
N SER A 17 15.97 26.59 -20.83
CA SER A 17 15.25 25.32 -20.65
C SER A 17 14.10 25.57 -19.66
N PRO A 18 12.86 25.15 -19.95
CA PRO A 18 11.78 25.25 -18.98
C PRO A 18 12.21 24.52 -17.70
N PRO A 19 11.87 25.04 -16.50
CA PRO A 19 12.21 24.38 -15.25
C PRO A 19 11.65 22.95 -15.30
N GLN A 20 12.55 21.96 -15.19
CA GLN A 20 12.15 20.57 -15.07
C GLN A 20 11.21 20.46 -13.89
N ALA A 21 9.94 20.18 -14.16
CA ALA A 21 8.95 19.95 -13.10
C ALA A 21 9.49 18.81 -12.23
N THR A 22 9.85 19.14 -10.99
CA THR A 22 10.36 18.17 -10.01
C THR A 22 9.29 17.10 -9.81
N GLN A 23 9.42 15.97 -10.51
CA GLN A 23 8.50 14.85 -10.34
C GLN A 23 8.62 14.38 -8.89
N ALA A 24 7.51 14.36 -8.17
CA ALA A 24 7.49 13.88 -6.79
C ALA A 24 8.06 12.46 -6.74
N PRO A 25 8.91 12.13 -5.74
CA PRO A 25 9.54 10.82 -5.67
C PRO A 25 8.48 9.72 -5.62
N THR A 26 8.65 8.70 -6.46
CA THR A 26 7.80 7.50 -6.43
C THR A 26 8.22 6.61 -5.27
N GLN A 27 7.24 5.97 -4.63
CA GLN A 27 7.49 5.03 -3.54
C GLN A 27 7.21 3.60 -4.00
N SER A 28 8.04 2.65 -3.57
CA SER A 28 7.86 1.23 -3.89
C SER A 28 6.96 0.54 -2.86
N PHE A 29 6.09 -0.33 -3.37
CA PHE A 29 5.19 -1.17 -2.59
C PHE A 29 5.29 -2.62 -3.03
N VAL A 30 5.17 -3.55 -2.08
CA VAL A 30 5.02 -4.98 -2.36
C VAL A 30 3.53 -5.26 -2.53
N GLY A 31 3.13 -5.59 -3.76
CA GLY A 31 1.78 -6.05 -4.07
C GLY A 31 1.58 -7.51 -3.67
N PHE A 32 0.37 -7.87 -3.24
CA PHE A 32 -0.01 -9.24 -2.92
C PHE A 32 -1.52 -9.43 -3.02
N ARG A 33 -1.94 -10.69 -3.12
CA ARG A 33 -3.35 -11.08 -3.18
C ARG A 33 -3.84 -11.60 -1.83
N LEU A 34 -5.04 -11.16 -1.49
CA LEU A 34 -5.85 -11.72 -0.42
C LEU A 34 -7.05 -12.44 -1.05
N GLY A 35 -7.02 -13.78 -1.01
CA GLY A 35 -7.97 -14.60 -1.77
C GLY A 35 -7.86 -14.39 -3.28
N SER A 36 -8.94 -14.60 -4.01
CA SER A 36 -8.96 -14.50 -5.48
C SER A 36 -9.19 -13.09 -6.02
N GLN A 37 -9.73 -12.15 -5.23
CA GLN A 37 -10.27 -10.89 -5.78
C GLN A 37 -9.56 -9.62 -5.32
N VAL A 38 -8.95 -9.63 -4.13
CA VAL A 38 -8.43 -8.40 -3.52
C VAL A 38 -6.92 -8.33 -3.68
N ARG A 39 -6.47 -7.24 -4.30
CA ARG A 39 -5.06 -6.84 -4.37
C ARG A 39 -4.79 -5.77 -3.34
N ILE A 40 -3.72 -5.95 -2.58
CA ILE A 40 -3.28 -5.04 -1.54
C ILE A 40 -1.80 -4.78 -1.77
N ALA A 41 -1.34 -3.61 -1.35
CA ALA A 41 0.06 -3.29 -1.37
C ALA A 41 0.49 -2.69 -0.03
N VAL A 42 1.69 -3.05 0.42
CA VAL A 42 2.33 -2.49 1.60
C VAL A 42 3.64 -1.83 1.18
N GLU A 43 4.03 -0.75 1.84
CA GLU A 43 5.29 -0.07 1.54
C GLU A 43 6.46 -1.05 1.63
N GLN A 44 7.32 -1.08 0.61
CA GLN A 44 8.38 -2.08 0.50
C GLN A 44 9.34 -2.04 1.70
N HIS A 45 9.65 -0.84 2.21
CA HIS A 45 10.55 -0.67 3.35
C HIS A 45 9.99 -1.22 4.68
N ARG A 46 8.68 -1.54 4.73
CA ARG A 46 8.05 -2.22 5.86
C ARG A 46 8.15 -3.73 5.76
N VAL A 47 8.46 -4.28 4.59
CA VAL A 47 8.58 -5.72 4.38
C VAL A 47 10.05 -6.12 4.51
N ARG A 48 10.36 -6.92 5.53
CA ARG A 48 11.71 -7.45 5.74
C ARG A 48 12.03 -8.57 4.74
N GLU A 49 11.13 -9.54 4.63
CA GLU A 49 11.26 -10.69 3.74
C GLU A 49 9.93 -11.42 3.56
N ALA A 50 9.85 -12.28 2.55
CA ALA A 50 8.74 -13.22 2.39
C ALA A 50 9.19 -14.63 2.80
N ILE A 51 8.30 -15.39 3.44
CA ILE A 51 8.57 -16.76 3.89
C ILE A 51 7.55 -17.74 3.29
N PRO A 52 7.99 -18.90 2.76
CA PRO A 52 7.08 -19.92 2.25
C PRO A 52 6.46 -20.70 3.42
N LEU A 53 5.15 -20.56 3.63
CA LEU A 53 4.48 -21.15 4.80
C LEU A 53 4.47 -22.68 4.80
N ALA A 54 4.62 -23.31 3.63
CA ALA A 54 4.74 -24.77 3.52
C ALA A 54 5.94 -25.34 4.31
N GLN A 55 6.99 -24.53 4.53
CA GLN A 55 8.20 -24.94 5.26
C GLN A 55 8.20 -24.48 6.73
N PHE A 56 7.31 -23.55 7.09
CA PHE A 56 7.26 -22.91 8.40
C PHE A 56 5.84 -22.99 8.96
N PRO A 57 5.44 -24.14 9.51
CA PRO A 57 4.07 -24.37 9.97
C PRO A 57 3.70 -23.41 11.10
N ILE A 58 2.46 -22.92 11.03
CA ILE A 58 1.88 -22.06 12.07
C ILE A 58 1.35 -22.94 13.21
N THR A 59 1.88 -22.73 14.41
CA THR A 59 1.38 -23.34 15.63
C THR A 59 0.19 -22.55 16.14
N LYS A 60 -0.99 -23.17 16.17
CA LYS A 60 -2.22 -22.55 16.69
C LYS A 60 -2.09 -22.30 18.18
N VAL A 61 -2.50 -21.11 18.62
CA VAL A 61 -2.56 -20.76 20.05
C VAL A 61 -4.03 -20.73 20.48
N PRO A 62 -4.46 -21.50 21.48
CA PRO A 62 -5.84 -21.46 21.97
C PRO A 62 -6.21 -20.09 22.57
N GLY A 63 -7.47 -19.69 22.43
CA GLY A 63 -8.02 -18.49 23.09
C GLY A 63 -7.64 -17.14 22.47
N ILE A 64 -6.95 -17.12 21.33
CA ILE A 64 -6.61 -15.87 20.62
C ILE A 64 -7.70 -15.44 19.64
N SER A 65 -7.70 -14.15 19.28
CA SER A 65 -8.58 -13.61 18.23
C SER A 65 -8.34 -14.31 16.90
N SER A 66 -9.40 -14.55 16.11
CA SER A 66 -9.31 -15.12 14.75
C SER A 66 -8.46 -14.31 13.78
N VAL A 67 -8.20 -13.03 14.07
CA VAL A 67 -7.25 -12.17 13.35
C VAL A 67 -5.83 -12.73 13.43
N CYS A 68 -5.50 -13.44 14.50
CA CYS A 68 -4.23 -14.08 14.67
C CYS A 68 -4.41 -15.60 14.55
N THR A 69 -3.75 -16.20 13.55
CA THR A 69 -3.87 -17.65 13.30
C THR A 69 -3.02 -18.47 14.28
N GLY A 70 -1.99 -17.85 14.86
CA GLY A 70 -1.06 -18.49 15.77
C GLY A 70 0.33 -17.87 15.72
N ILE A 71 1.34 -18.69 16.00
CA ILE A 71 2.75 -18.30 15.99
C ILE A 71 3.57 -19.21 15.07
N LEU A 72 4.64 -18.69 14.49
CA LEU A 72 5.63 -19.51 13.78
C LEU A 72 7.06 -19.13 14.20
N LEU A 73 7.99 -20.06 14.07
CA LEU A 73 9.40 -19.84 14.37
C LEU A 73 10.15 -19.49 13.09
N TRP A 74 10.77 -18.32 13.06
CA TRP A 74 11.58 -17.86 11.94
C TRP A 74 12.90 -17.30 12.45
N ARG A 75 14.03 -17.88 12.01
CA ARG A 75 15.40 -17.48 12.42
C ARG A 75 15.56 -17.33 13.94
N GLY A 76 14.98 -18.25 14.71
CA GLY A 76 15.04 -18.25 16.17
C GLY A 76 14.11 -17.24 16.85
N GLN A 77 13.24 -16.54 16.11
CA GLN A 77 12.26 -15.61 16.65
C GLN A 77 10.83 -16.13 16.44
N PHE A 78 9.98 -15.99 17.46
CA PHE A 78 8.55 -16.25 17.33
C PHE A 78 7.87 -15.06 16.66
N LEU A 79 7.15 -15.32 15.57
CA LEU A 79 6.38 -14.34 14.82
C LEU A 79 4.89 -14.62 14.98
N TRP A 80 4.10 -13.59 15.28
CA TRP A 80 2.65 -13.69 15.24
C TRP A 80 2.15 -13.75 13.81
N ALA A 81 1.37 -14.77 13.48
CA ALA A 81 0.76 -14.94 12.16
C ALA A 81 -0.58 -14.20 12.11
N VAL A 82 -0.69 -13.20 11.24
CA VAL A 82 -1.85 -12.30 11.13
C VAL A 82 -2.59 -12.54 9.82
N ASP A 83 -3.89 -12.75 9.93
CA ASP A 83 -4.83 -12.97 8.83
C ASP A 83 -5.62 -11.69 8.54
N LEU A 84 -5.31 -11.02 7.42
CA LEU A 84 -6.06 -9.83 6.97
C LEU A 84 -7.48 -10.15 6.51
N GLY A 85 -7.74 -11.34 6.00
CA GLY A 85 -9.10 -11.75 5.61
C GLY A 85 -10.00 -11.85 6.83
N ALA A 86 -9.50 -12.45 7.91
CA ALA A 86 -10.17 -12.50 9.20
C ALA A 86 -10.32 -11.10 9.82
N LEU A 87 -9.32 -10.23 9.66
CA LEU A 87 -9.40 -8.84 10.12
C LEU A 87 -10.49 -8.05 9.37
N PHE A 88 -10.50 -8.10 8.04
CA PHE A 88 -11.53 -7.44 7.24
C PHE A 88 -12.91 -8.01 7.52
N LYS A 89 -13.06 -9.33 7.68
CA LYS A 89 -14.35 -9.95 8.06
C LYS A 89 -14.81 -9.53 9.45
N ARG A 90 -13.88 -9.32 10.39
CA ARG A 90 -14.20 -8.82 11.74
C ARG A 90 -14.68 -7.37 11.68
N TRP A 91 -14.10 -6.57 10.79
CA TRP A 91 -14.53 -5.19 10.59
C TRP A 91 -15.86 -5.12 9.82
N ASP A 92 -15.99 -5.86 8.75
CA ASP A 92 -17.22 -5.96 7.98
C ASP A 92 -17.64 -7.42 7.83
N ALA A 93 -18.70 -7.80 8.54
CA ALA A 93 -19.24 -9.16 8.48
C ALA A 93 -19.77 -9.55 7.09
N GLN A 94 -20.11 -8.57 6.25
CA GLN A 94 -20.55 -8.78 4.86
C GLN A 94 -19.35 -8.96 3.92
N PHE A 95 -18.14 -8.62 4.36
CA PHE A 95 -16.94 -8.85 3.60
C PHE A 95 -16.70 -10.36 3.43
N SER A 96 -16.99 -10.82 2.23
CA SER A 96 -16.78 -12.20 1.82
C SER A 96 -15.65 -12.24 0.81
N LEU A 97 -14.57 -12.92 1.19
CA LEU A 97 -13.53 -13.31 0.26
C LEU A 97 -13.61 -14.80 0.03
N GLN A 98 -13.43 -15.20 -1.21
CA GLN A 98 -13.03 -16.56 -1.51
C GLN A 98 -11.59 -16.75 -1.03
N LEU A 99 -11.47 -17.18 0.23
CA LEU A 99 -10.18 -17.45 0.86
C LEU A 99 -9.53 -18.64 0.19
N LEU A 100 -8.37 -18.39 -0.40
CA LEU A 100 -7.47 -19.43 -0.85
C LEU A 100 -6.48 -19.74 0.29
N PRO A 101 -5.91 -20.95 0.36
CA PRO A 101 -4.88 -21.25 1.34
C PRO A 101 -3.73 -20.25 1.30
N TYR A 102 -3.26 -19.83 2.47
CA TYR A 102 -2.06 -19.00 2.58
C TYR A 102 -0.84 -19.81 2.14
N GLN A 103 -0.07 -19.27 1.19
CA GLN A 103 1.16 -19.92 0.70
C GLN A 103 2.41 -19.20 1.19
N GLU A 104 2.31 -17.89 1.40
CA GLU A 104 3.41 -17.04 1.81
C GLU A 104 3.05 -16.19 3.04
N GLY A 105 4.08 -15.81 3.79
CA GLY A 105 4.01 -14.83 4.85
C GLY A 105 4.95 -13.65 4.56
N LEU A 106 4.48 -12.41 4.67
CA LEU A 106 5.34 -11.23 4.62
C LEU A 106 5.75 -10.85 6.04
N VAL A 107 7.03 -10.93 6.36
CA VAL A 107 7.56 -10.49 7.65
C VAL A 107 7.57 -8.97 7.67
N ILE A 108 6.78 -8.36 8.54
CA ILE A 108 6.63 -6.91 8.62
C ILE A 108 7.51 -6.33 9.72
N GLN A 109 8.20 -5.24 9.39
CA GLN A 109 9.05 -4.51 10.31
C GLN A 109 8.19 -3.62 11.24
N GLY A 110 8.38 -3.79 12.54
CA GLY A 110 7.68 -3.06 13.60
C GLY A 110 8.29 -3.29 14.97
N SER A 111 7.68 -2.73 16.01
CA SER A 111 8.10 -2.94 17.42
C SER A 111 7.89 -4.38 17.89
N LEU A 112 6.84 -5.03 17.38
CA LEU A 112 6.59 -6.45 17.55
C LEU A 112 6.79 -7.15 16.21
N PRO A 113 7.49 -8.30 16.17
CA PRO A 113 7.72 -9.01 14.94
C PRO A 113 6.48 -9.87 14.61
N TRP A 114 5.91 -9.66 13.44
CA TRP A 114 4.74 -10.38 12.96
C TRP A 114 4.87 -10.69 11.47
N VAL A 115 4.09 -11.67 11.03
CA VAL A 115 4.02 -12.10 9.65
C VAL A 115 2.60 -11.94 9.15
N LEU A 116 2.46 -11.27 8.02
CA LEU A 116 1.21 -11.13 7.31
C LEU A 116 0.98 -12.34 6.41
N LEU A 117 -0.10 -13.08 6.64
CA LEU A 117 -0.48 -14.22 5.81
C LEU A 117 -1.09 -13.75 4.48
N ILE A 118 -0.54 -14.23 3.37
CA ILE A 118 -0.98 -13.86 2.02
C ILE A 118 -1.16 -15.10 1.15
N HIS A 119 -1.99 -14.99 0.12
CA HIS A 119 -2.13 -16.09 -0.84
C HIS A 119 -0.92 -16.17 -1.75
N GLU A 120 -0.60 -15.05 -2.40
CA GLU A 120 0.47 -14.95 -3.38
C GLU A 120 1.01 -13.53 -3.39
N ARG A 121 2.33 -13.39 -3.47
CA ARG A 121 2.98 -12.10 -3.67
C ARG A 121 2.99 -11.77 -5.16
N GLU A 122 2.59 -10.55 -5.48
CA GLU A 122 2.68 -10.02 -6.85
C GLU A 122 4.01 -9.26 -7.06
N THR A 123 4.06 -8.44 -8.10
CA THR A 123 5.21 -7.57 -8.39
C THR A 123 5.33 -6.40 -7.41
N ILE A 124 6.54 -5.86 -7.29
CA ILE A 124 6.75 -4.54 -6.71
C ILE A 124 6.12 -3.50 -7.63
N VAL A 125 5.33 -2.59 -7.07
CA VAL A 125 4.71 -1.47 -7.79
C VAL A 125 5.28 -0.16 -7.30
N ARG A 126 5.57 0.76 -8.22
CA ARG A 126 6.00 2.13 -7.89
C ARG A 126 4.81 3.06 -8.04
N ILE A 127 4.46 3.74 -6.97
CA ILE A 127 3.29 4.61 -6.91
C ILE A 127 3.74 5.99 -6.46
N SER A 128 3.38 7.03 -7.21
CA SER A 128 3.59 8.41 -6.78
C SER A 128 2.51 8.81 -5.78
N PRO A 129 2.79 9.75 -4.84
CA PRO A 129 1.79 10.19 -3.87
C PRO A 129 0.48 10.67 -4.50
N GLN A 130 0.53 11.25 -5.71
CA GLN A 130 -0.65 11.74 -6.44
C GLN A 130 -1.54 10.61 -6.96
N GLN A 131 -1.01 9.39 -7.11
CA GLN A 131 -1.76 8.20 -7.51
C GLN A 131 -2.49 7.55 -6.32
N ILE A 132 -2.08 7.86 -5.08
CA ILE A 132 -2.71 7.34 -3.86
C ILE A 132 -3.92 8.21 -3.55
N LYS A 133 -5.10 7.68 -3.85
CA LYS A 133 -6.35 8.32 -3.44
C LYS A 133 -6.74 7.84 -2.05
N PRO A 134 -7.17 8.74 -1.16
CA PRO A 134 -7.81 8.33 0.08
C PRO A 134 -8.97 7.37 -0.22
N ILE A 135 -9.18 6.45 0.71
CA ILE A 135 -10.32 5.56 0.65
C ILE A 135 -11.58 6.43 0.63
N SER A 136 -12.39 6.28 -0.41
CA SER A 136 -13.53 7.17 -0.64
C SER A 136 -14.53 7.04 0.49
N SER A 137 -15.26 8.12 0.77
CA SER A 137 -16.36 8.12 1.75
C SER A 137 -17.54 7.24 1.36
N HIS A 138 -17.51 6.56 0.20
CA HIS A 138 -18.43 5.50 -0.21
C HIS A 138 -17.93 4.10 0.18
N PHE A 139 -16.62 3.94 0.40
CA PHE A 139 -16.04 2.84 1.17
C PHE A 139 -16.33 3.05 2.68
N ARG A 140 -17.59 3.35 3.05
CA ARG A 140 -18.03 3.34 4.46
C ARG A 140 -18.24 1.91 4.90
N HIS A 141 -17.17 1.15 5.00
CA HIS A 141 -17.18 0.09 5.99
C HIS A 141 -17.04 0.80 7.33
N HIS A 142 -18.17 1.00 8.02
CA HIS A 142 -18.27 1.74 9.30
C HIS A 142 -17.24 1.30 10.37
N ALA A 143 -16.57 0.15 10.18
CA ALA A 143 -15.58 -0.40 11.08
C ALA A 143 -14.10 -0.26 10.63
N LEU A 144 -13.80 0.08 9.37
CA LEU A 144 -12.41 0.14 8.90
C LEU A 144 -11.68 1.41 9.38
N PHE A 145 -12.41 2.52 9.56
CA PHE A 145 -11.85 3.82 9.94
C PHE A 145 -12.76 4.58 10.92
N PRO A 146 -12.92 4.12 12.17
CA PRO A 146 -13.88 4.70 13.12
C PRO A 146 -13.58 6.15 13.54
N ALA A 147 -12.45 6.74 13.13
CA ALA A 147 -12.01 8.07 13.52
C ALA A 147 -11.84 9.08 12.37
N TRP A 148 -12.32 8.80 11.16
CA TRP A 148 -12.43 9.82 10.11
C TRP A 148 -13.81 10.47 10.14
N ILE A 149 -13.99 11.35 11.12
CA ILE A 149 -14.99 12.42 11.05
C ILE A 149 -14.29 13.57 10.32
N PRO A 150 -14.56 13.84 9.04
CA PRO A 150 -14.32 15.18 8.53
C PRO A 150 -15.30 16.08 9.28
N SER A 151 -14.84 16.69 10.37
CA SER A 151 -15.44 17.92 10.85
C SER A 151 -15.48 18.86 9.65
N THR A 152 -16.65 19.46 9.41
CA THR A 152 -16.95 20.40 8.31
C THR A 152 -17.17 19.78 6.93
N PHE A 153 -18.39 19.31 6.70
CA PHE A 153 -19.30 19.92 5.71
C PHE A 153 -20.70 19.89 6.33
N ALA A 154 -21.00 20.89 7.15
CA ALA A 154 -22.37 21.29 7.36
C ALA A 154 -22.81 21.93 6.04
N GLU A 155 -23.49 21.17 5.19
CA GLU A 155 -24.33 21.78 4.16
C GLU A 155 -25.37 22.64 4.90
N ASP A 156 -25.29 23.95 4.66
CA ASP A 156 -26.28 24.91 5.11
C ASP A 156 -27.58 24.63 4.34
N PRO A 157 -28.67 24.17 5.00
CA PRO A 157 -29.92 23.82 4.31
C PRO A 157 -30.67 25.04 3.75
N ASN A 158 -30.09 26.23 3.77
CA ASN A 158 -30.74 27.48 3.36
C ASN A 158 -30.30 28.03 1.99
N SER A 159 -29.49 27.32 1.20
CA SER A 159 -29.10 27.79 -0.14
C SER A 159 -30.08 27.37 -1.26
N ALA A 160 -31.37 27.51 -1.02
CA ALA A 160 -32.40 27.45 -2.06
C ALA A 160 -33.56 28.38 -1.70
N LEU A 161 -33.36 29.69 -1.87
CA LEU A 161 -34.39 30.69 -2.14
C LEU A 161 -33.70 32.06 -2.36
N LYS A 162 -33.28 32.30 -3.61
CA LYS A 162 -33.22 33.63 -4.24
C LYS A 162 -33.47 33.47 -5.73
#